data_AF-A0A8T4QWV9-F1
#
_entry.id   AF-A0A8T4QWV9-F1
#
_cell.length_a   1.000
_cell.length_b   1.000
_cell.length_c   1.000
_cell.angle_alpha   90.00
_cell.angle_beta   90.00
_cell.angle_gamma   90.00
#
_symmetry.space_group_name_H-M   'P 1'
#
loop_
_entity.id
_entity.type
_entity.pdbx_description
1 polymer ?
#
loop_
_entity_poly.entity_id
_entity_poly.type
_entity_poly.pdbx_seq_one_letter_code
_entity_poly.pdbx_strand_id
1 'polypeptide(L)'
;MLREILVLIAGLSGCLGGYILSLISPEEMESGKKYFLLLKRIFFVLIGLTSYYFYQAEQVALFVLMAVFLVLFYFNFLNKKTKKRRYLEAFNYGLFIVLFFFSAEKTLLASMMFLYGLPVGSLWRS
;
A
#
# COMPACT_ATOMS: atom_id res chain seq x y z
N MET A 1 2.89 0.58 -23.56
CA MET A 1 3.37 -0.64 -22.86
C MET A 1 4.64 -0.37 -22.04
N LEU A 2 5.79 -0.01 -22.62
CA LEU A 2 7.03 0.23 -21.85
C LEU A 2 6.86 1.27 -20.72
N ARG A 3 6.23 2.41 -21.02
CA ARG A 3 5.92 3.44 -20.00
C ARG A 3 5.15 2.88 -18.81
N GLU A 4 4.17 2.02 -19.05
CA GLU A 4 3.31 1.49 -17.98
C GLU A 4 4.09 0.52 -17.10
N ILE A 5 4.97 -0.29 -17.71
CA ILE A 5 5.88 -1.18 -16.98
C ILE A 5 6.82 -0.36 -16.10
N LEU A 6 7.39 0.73 -16.61
CA LEU A 6 8.26 1.62 -15.83
C LEU A 6 7.51 2.26 -14.66
N VAL A 7 6.28 2.72 -14.88
CA VAL A 7 5.44 3.28 -13.81
C VAL A 7 5.10 2.23 -12.76
N LEU A 8 4.81 0.99 -13.17
CA LEU A 8 4.58 -0.11 -12.23
C LEU A 8 5.84 -0.44 -11.43
N ILE A 9 7.00 -0.54 -12.07
CA ILE A 9 8.30 -0.78 -11.39
C ILE A 9 8.57 0.33 -10.38
N ALA A 10 8.34 1.59 -10.75
CA ALA A 10 8.45 2.71 -9.83
C ALA A 10 7.52 2.55 -8.62
N GLY A 11 6.25 2.17 -8.84
CA GLY A 11 5.32 1.86 -7.75
C GLY A 11 5.80 0.72 -6.84
N LEU A 12 6.28 -0.38 -7.42
CA LEU A 12 6.78 -1.54 -6.67
C LEU A 12 8.05 -1.24 -5.87
N SER A 13 8.89 -0.31 -6.36
CA SER A 13 10.15 0.05 -5.73
C SER A 13 10.00 0.58 -4.30
N GLY A 14 8.84 1.11 -3.92
CA GLY A 14 8.61 1.59 -2.56
C GLY A 14 8.68 0.48 -1.52
N CYS A 15 8.14 -0.70 -1.82
CA CYS A 15 8.24 -1.87 -0.94
C CYS A 15 9.68 -2.40 -0.87
N LEU A 16 10.36 -2.48 -2.01
CA LEU A 16 11.77 -2.88 -2.06
C LEU A 16 12.66 -1.92 -1.27
N GLY A 17 12.49 -0.61 -1.48
CA GLY A 17 13.20 0.44 -0.76
C GLY A 17 12.92 0.40 0.73
N GLY A 18 11.65 0.24 1.13
CA GLY A 18 11.26 0.07 2.53
C GLY A 18 11.93 -1.15 3.18
N TYR A 19 11.98 -2.28 2.46
CA TYR A 19 12.66 -3.49 2.91
C TYR A 19 14.17 -3.27 3.05
N ILE A 20 14.81 -2.67 2.06
CA ILE A 20 16.25 -2.33 2.11
C ILE A 20 16.56 -1.43 3.30
N LEU A 21 15.72 -0.42 3.59
CA LEU A 21 15.88 0.44 4.77
C LEU A 21 15.87 -0.37 6.07
N SER A 22 15.04 -1.41 6.17
CA SER A 22 15.01 -2.28 7.37
C SER A 22 16.25 -3.17 7.51
N LEU A 23 17.04 -3.32 6.44
CA LEU A 23 18.29 -4.06 6.46
C LEU A 23 19.49 -3.18 6.80
N ILE A 24 19.48 -1.93 6.34
CA ILE A 24 20.61 -0.99 6.53
C ILE A 24 20.67 -0.50 7.97
N SER A 25 19.53 -0.16 8.57
CA SER A 25 19.48 0.44 9.92
C SER A 25 18.39 -0.20 10.79
N PRO A 26 18.56 -1.48 11.19
CA PRO A 26 17.57 -2.20 11.99
C PRO A 26 17.31 -1.55 13.37
N GLU A 27 18.32 -0.93 13.96
CA GLU A 27 18.23 -0.18 15.22
C GLU A 27 17.28 1.02 15.14
N GLU A 28 17.29 1.75 14.01
CA GLU A 28 16.39 2.87 13.77
C GLU A 28 14.95 2.42 13.46
N MET A 29 14.76 1.15 13.09
CA MET A 29 13.41 0.64 12.80
C MET A 29 12.57 0.47 14.07
N GLU A 30 13.18 0.15 15.22
CA GLU A 30 12.45 0.02 16.48
C GLU A 30 11.88 1.37 16.94
N SER A 31 12.72 2.42 16.95
CA SER A 31 12.31 3.78 17.30
C SER A 31 11.37 4.38 16.24
N GLY A 32 11.61 4.05 14.96
CA GLY A 32 10.85 4.52 13.80
C GLY A 32 9.46 3.88 13.62
N LYS A 33 9.20 2.74 14.26
CA LYS A 33 7.96 1.95 14.09
C LYS A 33 6.68 2.77 14.24
N LYS A 34 6.64 3.70 15.20
CA LYS A 34 5.48 4.57 15.44
C LYS A 34 5.16 5.48 14.25
N TYR A 35 6.19 5.97 13.55
CA TYR A 35 6.02 6.85 12.39
C TYR A 35 5.54 6.07 11.16
N PHE A 36 6.07 4.86 10.94
CA PHE A 36 5.56 3.99 9.88
C PHE A 36 4.11 3.56 10.13
N LEU A 37 3.74 3.28 11.39
CA LEU A 37 2.35 2.99 11.75
C LEU A 37 1.44 4.22 11.56
N LEU A 38 1.92 5.42 11.89
CA LEU A 38 1.20 6.66 11.62
C LEU A 38 1.02 6.87 10.11
N LEU A 39 2.08 6.67 9.32
CA LEU A 39 2.02 6.77 7.87
C LEU A 39 0.99 5.80 7.28
N LYS A 40 0.93 4.56 7.78
CA LYS A 40 -0.12 3.61 7.40
C LYS A 40 -1.54 4.14 7.71
N ARG A 41 -1.75 4.81 8.84
CA ARG A 41 -3.06 5.42 9.17
C ARG A 41 -3.42 6.54 8.21
N ILE A 42 -2.45 7.39 7.87
CA ILE A 42 -2.65 8.45 6.86
C ILE A 42 -3.02 7.81 5.52
N PHE A 43 -2.32 6.73 5.12
CA PHE A 43 -2.64 5.97 3.92
C PHE A 43 -4.06 5.41 3.92
N PHE A 44 -4.54 4.90 5.05
CA PHE A 44 -5.92 4.44 5.16
C PHE A 44 -6.92 5.54 4.83
N VAL A 45 -6.72 6.75 5.37
CA VAL A 45 -7.57 7.91 5.08
C VAL A 45 -7.49 8.29 3.60
N LEU A 46 -6.28 8.36 3.04
CA LEU A 46 -6.08 8.67 1.62
C LEU A 46 -6.77 7.67 0.70
N ILE A 47 -6.68 6.37 1.00
CA ILE A 47 -7.37 5.33 0.22
C ILE A 47 -8.89 5.45 0.35
N GLY A 48 -9.40 5.85 1.52
CA GLY A 48 -10.81 6.21 1.72
C GLY A 48 -11.25 7.33 0.78
N LEU A 49 -10.48 8.42 0.73
CA LEU A 49 -10.75 9.55 -0.16
C LEU A 49 -10.65 9.16 -1.64
N THR A 50 -9.66 8.36 -2.03
CA THR A 50 -9.52 7.85 -3.40
C THR A 50 -10.68 6.92 -3.79
N SER A 51 -11.15 6.09 -2.86
CA SER A 51 -12.34 5.25 -3.07
C SER A 51 -13.58 6.11 -3.35
N TYR A 52 -13.79 7.16 -2.54
CA TYR A 52 -14.89 8.11 -2.75
C TYR A 52 -14.77 8.86 -4.09
N TYR A 53 -13.56 9.24 -4.49
CA TYR A 53 -13.31 9.82 -5.81
C TYR A 53 -13.74 8.89 -6.95
N PHE A 54 -13.38 7.59 -6.88
CA PHE A 54 -13.81 6.62 -7.90
C PHE A 54 -15.32 6.39 -7.93
N TYR A 55 -16.00 6.49 -6.77
CA TYR A 55 -17.45 6.47 -6.72
C TYR A 55 -18.07 7.67 -7.47
N GLN A 56 -17.58 8.88 -7.22
CA GLN A 56 -18.04 10.09 -7.90
C GLN A 56 -17.74 10.09 -9.41
N ALA A 57 -16.65 9.43 -9.82
CA ALA A 57 -16.29 9.26 -11.22
C ALA A 57 -17.04 8.11 -11.93
N GLU A 58 -18.06 7.51 -11.28
CA GLU A 58 -18.85 6.38 -11.79
C GLU A 58 -18.02 5.11 -12.10
N GLN A 59 -16.81 5.00 -11.54
CA GLN A 59 -15.91 3.86 -11.71
C GLN A 59 -16.21 2.75 -10.70
N VAL A 60 -17.40 2.15 -10.79
CA VAL A 60 -17.96 1.20 -9.80
C VAL A 60 -17.00 0.04 -9.49
N ALA A 61 -16.36 -0.55 -10.51
CA ALA A 61 -15.43 -1.66 -10.31
C ALA A 61 -14.22 -1.27 -9.44
N LEU A 62 -13.65 -0.09 -9.68
CA LEU A 62 -12.50 0.42 -8.92
C LEU A 62 -12.90 0.85 -7.51
N PHE A 63 -14.09 1.43 -7.36
CA PHE A 63 -14.69 1.71 -6.06
C PHE A 63 -14.83 0.43 -5.22
N VAL A 64 -15.42 -0.63 -5.79
CA VAL A 64 -15.59 -1.91 -5.08
C VAL A 64 -14.24 -2.51 -4.69
N LEU A 65 -13.26 -2.53 -5.61
CA LEU A 65 -11.91 -3.04 -5.31
C LEU A 65 -11.21 -2.24 -4.21
N MET A 66 -11.33 -0.90 -4.22
CA MET A 66 -10.80 -0.05 -3.15
C MET A 66 -11.53 -0.22 -1.82
N ALA A 67 -12.84 -0.45 -1.85
CA ALA A 67 -13.60 -0.77 -0.65
C ALA A 67 -13.15 -2.11 -0.03
N VAL A 68 -12.93 -3.15 -0.85
CA VAL A 68 -12.34 -4.42 -0.39
C VAL A 68 -10.96 -4.18 0.22
N PHE A 69 -10.11 -3.39 -0.45
CA PHE A 69 -8.80 -3.02 0.08
C PHE A 69 -8.91 -2.35 1.47
N LEU A 70 -9.83 -1.39 1.63
CA LEU A 70 -10.06 -0.69 2.90
C LEU A 70 -10.49 -1.65 4.01
N VAL A 71 -11.41 -2.56 3.73
CA VAL A 71 -11.86 -3.57 4.70
C VAL A 71 -10.68 -4.45 5.14
N LEU A 72 -9.87 -4.94 4.20
CA LEU A 72 -8.69 -5.74 4.52
C LEU A 72 -7.63 -4.96 5.29
N PHE A 73 -7.43 -3.69 4.94
CA PHE A 73 -6.56 -2.79 5.67
C PHE A 73 -7.03 -2.58 7.11
N TYR A 74 -8.34 -2.40 7.32
CA TYR A 74 -8.95 -2.25 8.63
C TYR A 74 -8.75 -3.51 9.48
N PHE A 75 -8.95 -4.70 8.91
CA PHE A 75 -8.64 -5.96 9.59
C PHE A 75 -7.15 -6.10 9.96
N ASN A 76 -6.27 -5.58 9.11
CA ASN A 76 -4.83 -5.51 9.39
C ASN A 76 -4.52 -4.62 10.62
N PHE A 77 -5.36 -3.62 10.88
CA PHE A 77 -5.24 -2.74 12.02
C PHE A 77 -5.72 -3.38 13.33
N LEU A 78 -6.80 -4.17 13.25
CA LEU A 78 -7.36 -4.89 14.40
C LEU A 78 -6.50 -6.09 14.81
N ASN A 79 -5.92 -6.80 13.85
CA ASN A 79 -5.11 -7.98 14.11
C ASN A 79 -3.68 -7.60 14.52
N LYS A 80 -3.45 -7.48 15.84
CA LYS A 80 -2.11 -7.29 16.42
C LYS A 80 -1.17 -8.50 16.23
N LYS A 81 -1.67 -9.66 15.78
CA LYS A 81 -0.85 -10.87 15.56
C LYS A 81 0.02 -10.74 14.30
N THR A 82 1.33 -10.71 14.50
CA THR A 82 2.37 -10.42 13.49
C THR A 82 2.38 -11.34 12.27
N LYS A 83 2.16 -12.66 12.43
CA LYS A 83 2.22 -13.58 11.27
C LYS A 83 1.09 -13.36 10.25
N LYS A 84 -0.17 -13.25 10.70
CA LYS A 84 -1.32 -13.06 9.79
C LYS A 84 -1.27 -11.70 9.09
N ARG A 85 -0.72 -10.70 9.77
CA ARG A 85 -0.56 -9.33 9.27
C ARG A 85 0.31 -9.26 7.99
N ARG A 86 1.43 -9.99 7.94
CA ARG A 86 2.32 -10.00 6.76
C ARG A 86 1.62 -10.51 5.50
N TYR A 87 0.87 -11.61 5.61
CA TYR A 87 0.10 -12.15 4.48
C TYR A 87 -0.99 -11.18 4.01
N LEU A 88 -1.69 -10.52 4.93
CA LEU A 88 -2.69 -9.51 4.58
C LEU A 88 -2.07 -8.27 3.93
N GLU A 89 -0.89 -7.82 4.39
CA GLU A 89 -0.14 -6.73 3.76
C GLU A 89 0.32 -7.10 2.34
N ALA A 90 0.82 -8.33 2.14
CA ALA A 90 1.19 -8.86 0.83
C ALA A 90 -0.02 -8.90 -0.12
N PHE A 91 -1.15 -9.39 0.38
CA PHE A 91 -2.40 -9.47 -0.37
C PHE A 91 -2.91 -8.07 -0.77
N ASN A 92 -2.89 -7.11 0.17
CA ASN A 92 -3.21 -5.71 -0.12
C ASN A 92 -2.29 -5.14 -1.20
N TYR A 93 -0.98 -5.40 -1.11
CA TYR A 93 -0.04 -4.95 -2.14
C TYR A 93 -0.32 -5.59 -3.51
N GLY A 94 -0.71 -6.87 -3.53
CA GLY A 94 -1.18 -7.55 -4.74
C GLY A 94 -2.45 -6.93 -5.33
N LEU A 95 -3.42 -6.56 -4.49
CA LEU A 95 -4.63 -5.85 -4.94
C LEU A 95 -4.30 -4.52 -5.62
N PHE A 96 -3.30 -3.79 -5.13
CA PHE A 96 -2.83 -2.57 -5.79
C PHE A 96 -2.31 -2.82 -7.20
N ILE A 97 -1.58 -3.93 -7.42
CA ILE A 97 -1.12 -4.33 -8.75
C ILE A 97 -2.32 -4.62 -9.66
N VAL A 98 -3.34 -5.32 -9.15
CA VAL A 98 -4.58 -5.57 -9.90
C VAL A 98 -5.24 -4.24 -10.28
N LEU A 99 -5.47 -3.35 -9.30
CA LEU A 99 -6.04 -2.02 -9.49
C LEU A 99 -5.29 -1.19 -10.54
N PHE A 100 -3.96 -1.28 -10.58
CA PHE A 100 -3.12 -0.60 -11.55
C PHE A 100 -3.47 -0.95 -13.01
N PHE A 101 -3.78 -2.22 -13.29
CA PHE A 101 -4.14 -2.65 -14.65
C PHE A 101 -5.55 -2.25 -15.06
N PHE A 102 -6.46 -2.04 -14.11
CA PHE A 102 -7.86 -1.67 -14.38
C PHE A 102 -8.11 -0.15 -14.35
N SER A 103 -7.18 0.64 -13.82
CA SER A 103 -7.35 2.09 -13.71
C SER A 103 -6.74 2.85 -14.89
N ALA A 104 -7.45 3.90 -15.32
CA ALA A 104 -6.88 4.91 -16.20
C ALA A 104 -5.80 5.75 -15.48
N GLU A 105 -5.92 5.90 -14.15
CA GLU A 105 -5.06 6.73 -13.30
C GLU A 105 -3.81 5.99 -12.82
N LYS A 106 -3.05 5.41 -13.77
CA LYS A 106 -1.89 4.56 -13.50
C LYS A 106 -0.82 5.25 -12.65
N THR A 107 -0.55 6.54 -12.91
CA THR A 107 0.44 7.31 -12.16
C THR A 107 0.01 7.52 -10.71
N LEU A 108 -1.26 7.88 -10.47
CA LEU A 108 -1.79 8.04 -9.12
C LEU A 108 -1.65 6.74 -8.32
N LEU A 109 -2.09 5.62 -8.89
CA LEU A 109 -1.99 4.32 -8.23
C LEU A 109 -0.54 3.90 -7.98
N ALA A 110 0.37 4.12 -8.93
CA ALA A 110 1.78 3.82 -8.71
C ALA A 110 2.41 4.68 -7.59
N SER A 111 2.05 5.96 -7.49
CA SER A 111 2.48 6.81 -6.36
C SER A 111 1.93 6.31 -5.03
N MET A 112 0.65 5.90 -4.99
CA MET A 112 0.06 5.30 -3.79
C MET A 112 0.74 3.97 -3.43
N MET A 113 1.03 3.13 -4.42
CA MET A 113 1.78 1.88 -4.24
C MET A 113 3.15 2.14 -3.66
N PHE A 114 3.91 3.08 -4.21
CA PHE A 114 5.24 3.43 -3.73
C PHE A 114 5.21 3.87 -2.26
N LEU A 115 4.34 4.84 -1.96
CA LEU A 115 4.27 5.43 -0.63
C LEU A 115 3.71 4.45 0.42
N TYR A 116 2.77 3.58 0.04
CA TYR A 116 2.29 2.49 0.91
C TYR A 116 3.33 1.37 1.05
N GLY A 117 4.11 1.11 0.00
CA GLY A 117 5.16 0.10 -0.03
C GLY A 117 6.26 0.39 0.99
N LEU A 118 6.65 1.66 1.16
CA LEU A 118 7.69 2.06 2.12
C LEU A 118 7.43 1.53 3.55
N PRO A 119 6.33 1.89 4.25
CA PRO A 119 6.08 1.38 5.60
C PRO A 119 5.81 -0.13 5.64
N VAL A 120 5.27 -0.73 4.57
CA VAL A 120 5.06 -2.19 4.51
C VAL A 120 6.40 -2.92 4.47
N GLY A 121 7.30 -2.51 3.56
CA GLY A 121 8.63 -3.07 3.44
C GLY A 121 9.46 -2.87 4.71
N SER A 122 9.43 -1.67 5.29
CA SER A 122 10.20 -1.37 6.50
C SER A 122 9.74 -2.14 7.73
N LEU A 123 8.43 -2.41 7.85
CA LEU A 123 7.88 -3.18 8.96
C LEU A 123 7.92 -4.69 8.76
N TRP A 124 8.34 -5.17 7.58
CA TRP A 124 8.27 -6.59 7.22
C TRP A 124 9.07 -7.51 8.13
N ARG A 125 10.22 -7.04 8.65
CA ARG A 125 11.09 -7.79 9.56
C ARG A 125 10.69 -7.62 11.04
N SER A 126 10.02 -6.52 11.38
CA SER A 126 9.59 -6.13 12.74
C SER A 126 8.37 -6.90 13.28
#